data_AF-A0A6S6TLJ8-F1
#
_entry.id   AF-A0A6S6TLJ8-F1
#
_cell.length_a   1.000
_cell.length_b   1.000
_cell.length_c   1.000
_cell.angle_alpha   90.00
_cell.angle_beta   90.00
_cell.angle_gamma   90.00
#
_symmetry.space_group_name_H-M   'P 1'
#
loop_
_entity.id
_entity.type
_entity.pdbx_description
1 polymer ?
#
loop_
_entity_poly.entity_id
_entity_poly.type
_entity_poly.pdbx_seq_one_letter_code
_entity_poly.pdbx_strand_id
1 'polypeptide(L)'
;MTKIEEFFEKNSLAIVLFIVLAYVFSMGVRMYWPIHFEGSSAMHYAGELMINTNDGYFFSTGARDIINGVIAEDKQRASAFRASPGLVLLTAYATKFTSFSLDTVSLYLPAVISSLIVIPIVLTGRLLGNTLLGFLAALLGSIAWSYYNRTMVGYYDSDMFSVFLQFMIFYSFLNVVYNKNIVGIIFTAFLIFIYPYFYPQGLMLVYAMYILLAAYLILEYKGLIRGQETKAFSEGHFSLYGSIILFSIPLMITLSIEIRIIIFMMALVLLLSKRLEEKYLIYTALFFFVAFLFFGNVFTVILSKVLIYADRGVADGSLKFYEVVQTVREAGAIPFETMANRISGSQVGVILSLIGYVFLVMRHKAFLIALPLIGVGVFSMIGGLRFTVYAVPVAALSGIYLLYIIGDLIKTSVKDEKFKNLSKYAFIVLATAALIYPNITHIQGYLVPTVLNKTEVNDLVKLDEMASEKDYTLTWWDYGYPI
;
A
#
# COMPACT_ATOMS: atom_id res chain seq x y z
N MET A 1 -9.58 -19.38 -23.47
CA MET A 1 -9.83 -19.78 -22.07
C MET A 1 -10.21 -21.24 -22.00
N THR A 2 -9.81 -21.94 -20.95
CA THR A 2 -10.34 -23.29 -20.61
C THR A 2 -11.74 -23.17 -20.01
N LYS A 3 -12.52 -24.26 -19.98
CA LYS A 3 -13.84 -24.28 -19.30
C LYS A 3 -13.73 -23.89 -17.82
N ILE A 4 -12.61 -24.19 -17.17
CA ILE A 4 -12.33 -23.85 -15.77
C ILE A 4 -12.08 -22.34 -15.62
N GLU A 5 -11.26 -21.75 -16.50
CA GLU A 5 -11.07 -20.29 -16.51
C GLU A 5 -12.40 -19.58 -16.76
N GLU A 6 -13.21 -20.06 -17.72
CA GLU A 6 -14.52 -19.48 -18.00
C GLU A 6 -15.48 -19.58 -16.81
N PHE A 7 -15.40 -20.66 -16.03
CA PHE A 7 -16.17 -20.80 -14.79
C PHE A 7 -15.75 -19.75 -13.75
N PHE A 8 -14.45 -19.60 -13.47
CA PHE A 8 -13.97 -18.57 -12.54
C PHE A 8 -14.27 -17.17 -13.06
N GLU A 9 -14.18 -16.96 -14.38
CA GLU A 9 -14.45 -15.67 -14.99
C GLU A 9 -15.94 -15.28 -15.02
N LYS A 10 -16.87 -16.23 -14.93
CA LYS A 10 -18.31 -15.91 -14.88
C LYS A 10 -18.90 -15.91 -13.48
N ASN A 11 -18.20 -16.47 -12.50
CA ASN A 11 -18.74 -16.70 -11.17
C ASN A 11 -18.17 -15.73 -10.12
N SER A 12 -19.00 -14.79 -9.66
CA SER A 12 -18.62 -13.83 -8.60
C SER A 12 -18.22 -14.49 -7.28
N LEU A 13 -18.76 -15.69 -6.99
CA LEU A 13 -18.43 -16.44 -5.78
C LEU A 13 -17.00 -16.97 -5.81
N ALA A 14 -16.43 -17.22 -6.99
CA ALA A 14 -15.05 -17.65 -7.14
C ALA A 14 -14.05 -16.54 -6.74
N ILE A 15 -14.37 -15.28 -7.07
CA ILE A 15 -13.56 -14.12 -6.65
C ILE A 15 -13.54 -14.03 -5.13
N VAL A 16 -14.71 -14.11 -4.49
CA VAL A 16 -14.84 -14.05 -3.02
C VAL A 16 -14.07 -15.19 -2.38
N LEU A 17 -14.19 -16.41 -2.89
CA LEU A 17 -13.44 -17.57 -2.40
C LEU A 17 -11.92 -17.34 -2.47
N PHE A 18 -11.40 -16.87 -3.61
CA PHE A 18 -9.97 -16.60 -3.75
C PHE A 18 -9.47 -15.48 -2.83
N ILE A 19 -10.27 -14.42 -2.64
CA ILE A 19 -9.95 -13.36 -1.68
C ILE A 19 -9.88 -13.93 -0.27
N VAL A 20 -10.87 -14.72 0.15
CA VAL A 20 -10.90 -15.31 1.50
C VAL A 20 -9.73 -16.27 1.70
N LEU A 21 -9.44 -17.15 0.74
CA LEU A 21 -8.31 -18.07 0.84
C LEU A 21 -6.97 -17.33 0.90
N ALA A 22 -6.77 -16.30 0.07
CA ALA A 22 -5.55 -15.50 0.10
C ALA A 22 -5.43 -14.70 1.41
N TYR A 23 -6.53 -14.19 1.95
CA TYR A 23 -6.56 -13.48 3.23
C TYR A 23 -6.18 -14.41 4.39
N VAL A 24 -6.79 -15.59 4.46
CA VAL A 24 -6.48 -16.61 5.48
C VAL A 24 -5.02 -17.05 5.37
N PHE A 25 -4.49 -17.22 4.15
CA PHE A 25 -3.07 -17.50 3.95
C PHE A 25 -2.18 -16.37 4.48
N SER A 26 -2.46 -15.12 4.09
CA SER A 26 -1.71 -13.93 4.52
C SER A 26 -1.69 -13.76 6.04
N MET A 27 -2.84 -13.97 6.69
CA MET A 27 -2.97 -13.91 8.15
C MET A 27 -2.26 -15.09 8.81
N GLY A 28 -2.46 -16.32 8.31
CA GLY A 28 -1.86 -17.53 8.86
C GLY A 28 -0.33 -17.50 8.84
N VAL A 29 0.28 -16.99 7.77
CA VAL A 29 1.73 -16.81 7.68
C VAL A 29 2.23 -15.81 8.73
N ARG A 30 1.50 -14.72 8.99
CA ARG A 30 1.84 -13.72 10.01
C ARG A 30 1.69 -14.23 11.44
N MET A 31 0.89 -15.27 11.67
CA MET A 31 0.78 -15.91 12.98
C MET A 31 2.03 -16.71 13.38
N TYR A 32 2.97 -16.94 12.45
CA TYR A 32 4.21 -17.64 12.79
C TYR A 32 5.01 -16.95 13.91
N TRP A 33 5.16 -15.62 13.84
CA TRP A 33 5.92 -14.85 14.83
C TRP A 33 5.32 -14.90 16.25
N PRO A 34 4.03 -14.60 16.48
CA PRO A 34 3.48 -14.66 17.83
C PRO A 34 3.48 -16.09 18.39
N ILE A 35 3.22 -17.11 17.56
CA ILE A 35 3.31 -18.52 17.98
C ILE A 35 4.75 -18.88 18.38
N HIS A 36 5.75 -18.40 17.65
CA HIS A 36 7.15 -18.65 17.97
C HIS A 36 7.54 -18.05 19.33
N PHE A 37 7.04 -16.85 19.64
CA PHE A 37 7.42 -16.11 20.84
C PHE A 37 6.46 -16.25 22.03
N GLU A 38 5.37 -17.02 21.92
CA GLU A 38 4.39 -17.24 22.99
C GLU A 38 5.01 -17.72 24.31
N GLY A 39 6.07 -18.53 24.24
CA GLY A 39 6.80 -19.00 25.42
C GLY A 39 7.83 -18.02 26.01
N SER A 40 8.05 -16.87 25.37
CA SER A 40 9.12 -15.92 25.73
C SER A 40 8.64 -14.92 26.78
N SER A 41 8.74 -15.28 28.06
CA SER A 41 8.28 -14.42 29.16
C SER A 41 8.92 -13.02 29.18
N ALA A 42 10.12 -12.87 28.59
CA ALA A 42 10.81 -11.59 28.46
C ALA A 42 10.16 -10.63 27.45
N MET A 43 9.35 -11.14 26.52
CA MET A 43 8.68 -10.34 25.49
C MET A 43 7.21 -10.04 25.84
N HIS A 44 6.72 -10.56 26.96
CA HIS A 44 5.36 -10.34 27.43
C HIS A 44 5.29 -9.25 28.50
N TYR A 45 4.23 -8.44 28.43
CA TYR A 45 3.80 -7.53 29.48
C TYR A 45 2.27 -7.53 29.56
N ALA A 46 1.72 -7.35 30.76
CA ALA A 46 0.27 -7.39 31.01
C ALA A 46 -0.48 -8.61 30.42
N GLY A 47 0.20 -9.75 30.25
CA GLY A 47 -0.38 -10.98 29.69
C GLY A 47 -0.37 -11.07 28.17
N GLU A 48 0.19 -10.10 27.46
CA GLU A 48 0.22 -10.02 25.99
C GLU A 48 1.66 -9.88 25.48
N LEU A 49 1.93 -10.31 24.24
CA LEU A 49 3.19 -9.99 23.56
C LEU A 49 3.27 -8.48 23.29
N MET A 50 4.41 -7.87 23.58
CA MET A 50 4.63 -6.46 23.26
C MET A 50 4.82 -6.26 21.75
N ILE A 51 4.59 -5.03 21.28
CA ILE A 51 4.84 -4.64 19.89
C ILE A 51 6.35 -4.59 19.58
N ASN A 52 6.71 -4.72 18.30
CA ASN A 52 8.09 -4.83 17.83
C ASN A 52 8.53 -3.64 16.95
N THR A 53 7.83 -2.51 17.05
CA THR A 53 8.17 -1.27 16.35
C THR A 53 8.04 -0.06 17.28
N ASN A 54 9.09 0.76 17.35
CA ASN A 54 9.17 1.92 18.25
C ASN A 54 8.02 2.91 18.02
N ASP A 55 7.73 3.23 16.76
CA ASP A 55 6.67 4.16 16.35
C ASP A 55 5.27 3.70 16.79
N GLY A 56 5.09 2.41 17.08
CA GLY A 56 3.80 1.91 17.54
C GLY A 56 3.41 2.41 18.92
N TYR A 57 4.37 2.70 19.80
CA TYR A 57 4.06 3.25 21.12
C TYR A 57 3.53 4.69 21.02
N PHE A 58 3.97 5.45 20.03
CA PHE A 58 3.46 6.79 19.73
C PHE A 58 1.97 6.76 19.37
N PHE A 59 1.60 5.88 18.45
CA PHE A 59 0.22 5.74 18.03
C PHE A 59 -0.67 5.06 19.08
N SER A 60 -0.11 4.11 19.85
CA SER A 60 -0.82 3.43 20.94
C SER A 60 -1.16 4.42 22.05
N THR A 61 -0.22 5.31 22.40
CA THR A 61 -0.46 6.41 23.33
C THR A 61 -1.58 7.33 22.85
N GLY A 62 -1.57 7.73 21.57
CA GLY A 62 -2.66 8.53 21.00
C GLY A 62 -4.02 7.82 21.09
N ALA A 63 -4.08 6.51 20.89
CA ALA A 63 -5.31 5.73 21.02
C ALA A 63 -5.76 5.62 22.48
N ARG A 64 -4.83 5.35 23.41
CA ARG A 64 -5.05 5.33 24.86
C ARG A 64 -5.68 6.63 25.35
N ASP A 65 -5.17 7.76 24.89
CA ASP A 65 -5.66 9.08 25.31
C ASP A 65 -7.12 9.30 24.89
N ILE A 66 -7.49 8.91 23.67
CA ILE A 66 -8.87 8.95 23.19
C ILE A 66 -9.78 7.97 23.96
N ILE A 67 -9.24 6.81 24.35
CA ILE A 67 -9.99 5.83 25.14
C ILE A 67 -10.30 6.38 26.52
N ASN A 68 -9.30 6.99 27.17
CA ASN A 68 -9.38 7.48 28.54
C ASN A 68 -9.95 8.91 28.65
N GLY A 69 -10.19 9.60 27.53
CA GLY A 69 -10.66 10.99 27.52
C GLY A 69 -9.60 12.00 27.96
N VAL A 70 -8.32 11.66 27.79
CA VAL A 70 -7.18 12.50 28.18
C VAL A 70 -6.86 13.49 27.05
N ILE A 71 -6.65 14.76 27.41
CA ILE A 71 -6.16 15.79 26.50
C ILE A 71 -4.67 15.97 26.80
N ALA A 72 -3.81 15.55 25.87
CA ALA A 72 -2.36 15.68 26.03
C ALA A 72 -1.96 17.17 26.11
N GLU A 73 -1.27 17.54 27.19
CA GLU A 73 -0.74 18.89 27.38
C GLU A 73 0.54 19.13 26.57
N ASP A 74 1.36 18.09 26.36
CA ASP A 74 2.58 18.18 25.57
C ASP A 74 2.31 18.07 24.06
N LYS A 75 3.09 18.83 23.29
CA LYS A 75 2.89 18.95 21.84
C LYS A 75 3.20 17.64 21.10
N GLN A 76 4.08 16.79 21.63
CA GLN A 76 4.54 15.59 20.95
C GLN A 76 3.45 14.52 21.02
N ARG A 77 3.00 14.16 22.22
CA ARG A 77 1.87 13.24 22.45
C ARG A 77 0.61 13.72 21.73
N ALA A 78 0.28 15.01 21.81
CA ALA A 78 -0.85 15.60 21.09
C ALA A 78 -0.71 15.51 19.55
N SER A 79 0.51 15.32 19.02
CA SER A 79 0.72 15.17 17.58
C SER A 79 0.43 13.75 17.05
N ALA A 80 0.33 12.73 17.91
CA ALA A 80 0.06 11.34 17.50
C ALA A 80 -1.20 11.21 16.66
N PHE A 81 -2.30 11.82 17.12
CA PHE A 81 -3.55 11.85 16.36
C PHE A 81 -3.39 12.54 15.00
N ARG A 82 -2.63 13.64 14.93
CA ARG A 82 -2.44 14.39 13.68
C ARG A 82 -1.55 13.66 12.68
N ALA A 83 -0.64 12.82 13.15
CA ALA A 83 0.28 12.06 12.31
C ALA A 83 -0.43 10.98 11.48
N SER A 84 -1.37 10.24 12.09
CA SER A 84 -2.25 9.30 11.40
C SER A 84 -3.60 9.17 12.12
N PRO A 85 -4.55 10.08 11.85
CA PRO A 85 -5.86 10.07 12.51
C PRO A 85 -6.60 8.74 12.29
N GLY A 86 -6.50 8.18 11.09
CA GLY A 86 -7.17 6.94 10.70
C GLY A 86 -6.68 5.74 11.51
N LEU A 87 -5.36 5.61 11.72
CA LEU A 87 -4.79 4.55 12.54
C LEU A 87 -5.24 4.71 14.00
N VAL A 88 -5.05 5.91 14.58
CA VAL A 88 -5.35 6.16 16.00
C VAL A 88 -6.85 5.95 16.31
N LEU A 89 -7.75 6.46 15.46
CA LEU A 89 -9.19 6.27 15.62
C LEU A 89 -9.59 4.80 15.44
N LEU A 90 -9.03 4.12 14.44
CA LEU A 90 -9.34 2.71 14.21
C LEU A 90 -8.96 1.88 15.43
N THR A 91 -7.78 2.10 16.01
CA THR A 91 -7.33 1.40 17.22
C THR A 91 -8.21 1.72 18.42
N ALA A 92 -8.54 3.00 18.65
CA ALA A 92 -9.41 3.40 19.75
C ALA A 92 -10.81 2.79 19.63
N TYR A 93 -11.41 2.82 18.45
CA TYR A 93 -12.73 2.22 18.22
C TYR A 93 -12.71 0.70 18.22
N ALA A 94 -11.67 0.05 17.68
CA ALA A 94 -11.51 -1.39 17.77
C ALA A 94 -11.42 -1.82 19.25
N THR A 95 -10.67 -1.08 20.08
CA THR A 95 -10.58 -1.35 21.52
C THR A 95 -11.91 -1.14 22.24
N LYS A 96 -12.67 -0.09 21.89
CA LYS A 96 -13.98 0.21 22.52
C LYS A 96 -15.11 -0.73 22.11
N PHE A 97 -15.11 -1.20 20.86
CA PHE A 97 -16.22 -1.99 20.30
C PHE A 97 -15.96 -3.50 20.28
N THR A 98 -14.73 -3.94 20.55
CA THR A 98 -14.40 -5.35 20.74
C THR A 98 -14.11 -5.63 22.20
N SER A 99 -13.99 -6.91 22.56
CA SER A 99 -13.56 -7.33 23.90
C SER A 99 -12.03 -7.36 24.06
N PHE A 100 -11.27 -6.90 23.06
CA PHE A 100 -9.81 -6.94 23.06
C PHE A 100 -9.22 -5.72 23.75
N SER A 101 -8.11 -5.91 24.48
CA SER A 101 -7.38 -4.80 25.09
C SER A 101 -6.68 -3.94 24.03
N LEU A 102 -6.25 -2.74 24.42
CA LEU A 102 -5.44 -1.89 23.55
C LEU A 102 -4.16 -2.60 23.07
N ASP A 103 -3.55 -3.41 23.95
CA ASP A 103 -2.34 -4.17 23.65
C ASP A 103 -2.61 -5.24 22.59
N THR A 104 -3.68 -6.03 22.76
CA THR A 104 -4.10 -7.05 21.78
C THR A 104 -4.45 -6.40 20.44
N VAL A 105 -5.19 -5.29 20.44
CA VAL A 105 -5.54 -4.57 19.20
C VAL A 105 -4.26 -4.06 18.53
N SER A 106 -3.37 -3.40 19.25
CA SER A 106 -2.12 -2.87 18.69
C SER A 106 -1.23 -3.99 18.13
N LEU A 107 -1.16 -5.13 18.80
CA LEU A 107 -0.39 -6.30 18.39
C LEU A 107 -0.90 -6.90 17.06
N TYR A 108 -2.21 -7.12 16.92
CA TYR A 108 -2.78 -7.88 15.80
C TYR A 108 -3.35 -7.03 14.65
N LEU A 109 -3.69 -5.75 14.88
CA LEU A 109 -4.24 -4.86 13.86
C LEU A 109 -3.36 -4.78 12.58
N PRO A 110 -2.01 -4.73 12.66
CA PRO A 110 -1.15 -4.74 11.48
C PRO A 110 -1.42 -5.93 10.58
N ALA A 111 -1.53 -7.14 11.15
CA ALA A 111 -1.76 -8.36 10.39
C ALA A 111 -3.16 -8.41 9.77
N VAL A 112 -4.17 -7.93 10.51
CA VAL A 112 -5.57 -7.87 10.05
C VAL A 112 -5.73 -6.94 8.85
N ILE A 113 -5.20 -5.72 8.95
CA ILE A 113 -5.36 -4.67 7.93
C ILE A 113 -4.47 -4.95 6.72
N SER A 114 -3.20 -5.29 6.94
CA SER A 114 -2.29 -5.55 5.82
C SER A 114 -2.72 -6.76 4.98
N SER A 115 -3.32 -7.78 5.58
CA SER A 115 -3.84 -8.93 4.83
C SER A 115 -4.95 -8.55 3.84
N LEU A 116 -5.57 -7.37 3.95
CA LEU A 116 -6.54 -6.86 2.97
C LEU A 116 -5.92 -6.51 1.61
N ILE A 117 -4.59 -6.40 1.49
CA ILE A 117 -3.90 -6.19 0.20
C ILE A 117 -4.26 -7.24 -0.85
N VAL A 118 -4.63 -8.45 -0.43
CA VAL A 118 -5.04 -9.52 -1.34
C VAL A 118 -6.26 -9.13 -2.16
N ILE A 119 -7.14 -8.25 -1.64
CA ILE A 119 -8.34 -7.78 -2.31
C ILE A 119 -7.98 -7.06 -3.62
N PRO A 120 -7.25 -5.92 -3.61
CA PRO A 120 -6.92 -5.24 -4.85
C PRO A 120 -6.01 -6.07 -5.78
N ILE A 121 -5.19 -6.98 -5.27
CA ILE A 121 -4.37 -7.87 -6.12
C ILE A 121 -5.25 -8.86 -6.90
N VAL A 122 -6.17 -9.56 -6.22
CA VAL A 122 -7.11 -10.50 -6.87
C VAL A 122 -8.00 -9.77 -7.85
N LEU A 123 -8.55 -8.61 -7.46
CA LEU A 123 -9.40 -7.81 -8.32
C LEU A 123 -8.64 -7.25 -9.53
N THR A 124 -7.34 -6.97 -9.42
CA THR A 124 -6.50 -6.58 -10.56
C THR A 124 -6.33 -7.74 -11.54
N GLY A 125 -6.09 -8.97 -11.06
CA GLY A 125 -6.08 -10.16 -11.91
C GLY A 125 -7.43 -10.37 -12.61
N ARG A 126 -8.54 -10.10 -11.92
CA ARG A 126 -9.88 -10.12 -12.50
C ARG A 126 -10.06 -9.08 -13.62
N LEU A 127 -9.54 -7.87 -13.47
CA LEU A 127 -9.59 -6.86 -14.54
C LEU A 127 -8.83 -7.31 -15.79
N LEU A 128 -7.76 -8.10 -15.63
CA LEU A 128 -7.00 -8.72 -16.71
C LEU A 128 -7.71 -9.95 -17.32
N GLY A 129 -8.93 -10.28 -16.87
CA GLY A 129 -9.67 -11.47 -17.29
C GLY A 129 -9.08 -12.78 -16.77
N ASN A 130 -8.32 -12.74 -15.67
CA ASN A 130 -7.64 -13.91 -15.09
C ASN A 130 -7.56 -13.82 -13.56
N THR A 131 -8.64 -14.24 -12.91
CA THR A 131 -8.80 -14.23 -11.45
C THR A 131 -7.80 -15.15 -10.76
N LEU A 132 -7.46 -16.29 -11.36
CA LEU A 132 -6.46 -17.22 -10.80
C LEU A 132 -5.06 -16.61 -10.78
N LEU A 133 -4.68 -15.84 -11.80
CA LEU A 133 -3.44 -15.05 -11.78
C LEU A 133 -3.44 -14.08 -10.60
N GLY A 134 -4.55 -13.36 -10.38
CA GLY A 134 -4.70 -12.45 -9.25
C GLY A 134 -4.58 -13.16 -7.90
N PHE A 135 -5.18 -14.35 -7.76
CA PHE A 135 -5.06 -15.18 -6.56
C PHE A 135 -3.61 -15.58 -6.27
N LEU A 136 -2.91 -16.15 -7.26
CA LEU A 136 -1.52 -16.58 -7.10
C LEU A 136 -0.59 -15.39 -6.82
N ALA A 137 -0.84 -14.24 -7.46
CA ALA A 137 -0.11 -13.01 -7.19
C ALA A 137 -0.38 -12.48 -5.77
N ALA A 138 -1.60 -12.64 -5.25
CA ALA A 138 -1.95 -12.23 -3.90
C ALA A 138 -1.26 -13.10 -2.84
N LEU A 139 -1.12 -14.41 -3.08
CA LEU A 139 -0.33 -15.29 -2.21
C LEU A 139 1.12 -14.82 -2.13
N LEU A 140 1.75 -14.48 -3.25
CA LEU A 140 3.14 -14.00 -3.28
C LEU A 140 3.27 -12.58 -2.68
N GLY A 141 2.45 -11.64 -3.14
CA GLY A 141 2.54 -10.22 -2.80
C GLY A 141 2.17 -9.88 -1.36
N SER A 142 1.36 -10.72 -0.70
CA SER A 142 0.95 -10.50 0.69
C SER A 142 2.01 -10.89 1.72
N ILE A 143 3.07 -11.62 1.33
CA ILE A 143 4.11 -12.13 2.25
C ILE A 143 5.54 -11.76 1.84
N ALA A 144 5.73 -11.01 0.74
CA ALA A 144 7.07 -10.68 0.29
C ALA A 144 7.84 -9.91 1.37
N TRP A 145 9.16 -10.15 1.47
CA TRP A 145 10.03 -9.67 2.55
C TRP A 145 9.71 -8.26 3.08
N SER A 146 9.81 -7.24 2.23
CA SER A 146 9.63 -5.86 2.69
C SER A 146 8.22 -5.56 3.19
N TYR A 147 7.21 -6.18 2.57
CA TYR A 147 5.83 -6.04 2.99
C TYR A 147 5.59 -6.74 4.32
N TYR A 148 6.04 -8.00 4.45
CA TYR A 148 5.97 -8.73 5.72
C TYR A 148 6.69 -7.99 6.84
N ASN A 149 7.92 -7.54 6.62
CA ASN A 149 8.75 -6.90 7.64
C ASN A 149 8.09 -5.67 8.27
N ARG A 150 7.21 -4.98 7.54
CA ARG A 150 6.52 -3.77 8.01
C ARG A 150 5.02 -3.98 8.29
N THR A 151 4.56 -5.23 8.27
CA THR A 151 3.15 -5.56 8.47
C THR A 151 2.92 -6.90 9.20
N MET A 152 3.96 -7.50 9.74
CA MET A 152 3.87 -8.67 10.61
C MET A 152 3.14 -8.31 11.90
N VAL A 153 2.71 -9.34 12.65
CA VAL A 153 2.17 -9.13 13.99
C VAL A 153 3.18 -8.37 14.84
N GLY A 154 2.70 -7.38 15.59
CA GLY A 154 3.51 -6.47 16.40
C GLY A 154 4.11 -5.28 15.66
N TYR A 155 4.12 -5.26 14.32
CA TYR A 155 4.60 -4.10 13.55
C TYR A 155 3.50 -3.03 13.48
N TYR A 156 3.21 -2.42 14.62
CA TYR A 156 2.12 -1.47 14.78
C TYR A 156 2.52 -0.08 14.29
N ASP A 157 2.34 0.16 12.99
CA ASP A 157 2.63 1.43 12.33
C ASP A 157 1.63 1.66 11.17
N SER A 158 1.63 2.88 10.63
CA SER A 158 0.89 3.32 9.45
C SER A 158 1.18 2.52 8.17
N ASP A 159 2.25 1.71 8.16
CA ASP A 159 2.62 0.81 7.06
C ASP A 159 1.55 -0.21 6.68
N MET A 160 0.69 -0.63 7.61
CA MET A 160 -0.43 -1.52 7.31
C MET A 160 -1.41 -0.91 6.30
N PHE A 161 -1.47 0.42 6.20
CA PHE A 161 -2.28 1.16 5.24
C PHE A 161 -1.50 1.59 4.00
N SER A 162 -0.20 1.87 4.15
CA SER A 162 0.62 2.54 3.13
C SER A 162 0.53 1.84 1.79
N VAL A 163 0.76 0.52 1.73
CA VAL A 163 0.72 -0.25 0.48
C VAL A 163 -0.70 -0.72 0.15
N PHE A 164 -1.49 -1.10 1.15
CA PHE A 164 -2.87 -1.57 0.93
C PHE A 164 -3.73 -0.50 0.24
N LEU A 165 -3.82 0.70 0.82
CA LEU A 165 -4.63 1.77 0.25
C LEU A 165 -4.04 2.29 -1.05
N GLN A 166 -2.71 2.38 -1.15
CA GLN A 166 -2.03 2.81 -2.38
C GLN A 166 -2.35 1.86 -3.54
N PHE A 167 -2.26 0.56 -3.30
CA PHE A 167 -2.55 -0.44 -4.32
C PHE A 167 -4.06 -0.56 -4.61
N MET A 168 -4.92 -0.27 -3.62
CA MET A 168 -6.37 -0.15 -3.83
C MET A 168 -6.72 1.04 -4.73
N ILE A 169 -6.05 2.19 -4.57
CA ILE A 169 -6.19 3.34 -5.48
C ILE A 169 -5.66 3.00 -6.88
N PHE A 170 -4.53 2.30 -6.98
CA PHE A 170 -4.02 1.83 -8.27
C PHE A 170 -5.02 0.89 -8.97
N TYR A 171 -5.56 -0.10 -8.26
CA TYR A 171 -6.63 -0.96 -8.75
C TYR A 171 -7.85 -0.15 -9.21
N SER A 172 -8.27 0.84 -8.41
CA SER A 172 -9.46 1.64 -8.75
C SER A 172 -9.22 2.53 -9.99
N PHE A 173 -8.00 3.03 -10.19
CA PHE A 173 -7.58 3.67 -11.44
C PHE A 173 -7.67 2.72 -12.64
N LEU A 174 -7.16 1.49 -12.52
CA LEU A 174 -7.33 0.49 -13.57
C LEU A 174 -8.81 0.18 -13.82
N ASN A 175 -9.61 0.02 -12.77
CA ASN A 175 -11.04 -0.21 -12.90
C ASN A 175 -11.74 0.93 -13.68
N VAL A 176 -11.38 2.19 -13.41
CA VAL A 176 -11.88 3.35 -14.17
C VAL A 176 -11.43 3.27 -15.63
N VAL A 177 -10.19 2.88 -15.90
CA VAL A 177 -9.64 2.73 -17.26
C VAL A 177 -10.32 1.60 -18.05
N TYR A 178 -10.66 0.48 -17.43
CA TYR A 178 -11.25 -0.67 -18.11
C TYR A 178 -12.77 -0.56 -18.25
N ASN A 179 -13.45 -0.14 -17.17
CA ASN A 179 -14.91 -0.16 -17.09
C ASN A 179 -15.57 1.18 -17.41
N LYS A 180 -14.83 2.29 -17.35
CA LYS A 180 -15.30 3.60 -17.82
C LYS A 180 -16.64 4.06 -17.21
N ASN A 181 -16.89 3.77 -15.93
CA ASN A 181 -18.18 4.05 -15.28
C ASN A 181 -18.07 5.02 -14.10
N ILE A 182 -19.16 5.73 -13.82
CA ILE A 182 -19.23 6.76 -12.78
C ILE A 182 -19.07 6.20 -11.36
N VAL A 183 -19.56 4.98 -11.11
CA VAL A 183 -19.43 4.34 -9.79
C VAL A 183 -17.96 4.13 -9.44
N GLY A 184 -17.15 3.66 -10.40
CA GLY A 184 -15.71 3.50 -10.24
C GLY A 184 -14.99 4.84 -10.02
N ILE A 185 -15.47 5.91 -10.66
CA ILE A 185 -14.94 7.27 -10.45
C ILE A 185 -15.26 7.74 -9.03
N ILE A 186 -16.52 7.70 -8.59
CA ILE A 186 -16.90 8.13 -7.24
C ILE A 186 -16.15 7.32 -6.17
N PHE A 187 -16.07 5.99 -6.35
CA PHE A 187 -15.33 5.11 -5.45
C PHE A 187 -13.83 5.46 -5.38
N THR A 188 -13.21 5.72 -6.52
CA THR A 188 -11.80 6.16 -6.59
C THR A 188 -11.60 7.49 -5.87
N ALA A 189 -12.47 8.47 -6.11
CA ALA A 189 -12.38 9.78 -5.46
C ALA A 189 -12.54 9.65 -3.93
N PHE A 190 -13.44 8.81 -3.46
CA PHE A 190 -13.59 8.48 -2.04
C PHE A 190 -12.30 7.89 -1.45
N LEU A 191 -11.68 6.91 -2.12
CA LEU A 191 -10.39 6.35 -1.67
C LEU A 191 -9.30 7.42 -1.56
N ILE A 192 -9.24 8.35 -2.51
CA ILE A 192 -8.27 9.45 -2.48
C ILE A 192 -8.57 10.42 -1.33
N PHE A 193 -9.84 10.69 -1.01
CA PHE A 193 -10.21 11.54 0.14
C PHE A 193 -9.75 10.96 1.47
N ILE A 194 -9.92 9.66 1.67
CA ILE A 194 -9.60 9.01 2.95
C ILE A 194 -8.09 8.74 3.10
N TYR A 195 -7.36 8.61 1.99
CA TYR A 195 -5.95 8.20 2.02
C TYR A 195 -5.04 9.05 2.95
N PRO A 196 -5.10 10.41 2.92
CA PRO A 196 -4.26 11.24 3.79
C PRO A 196 -4.55 11.09 5.29
N TYR A 197 -5.73 10.57 5.66
CA TYR A 197 -6.05 10.30 7.07
C TYR A 197 -5.31 9.08 7.60
N PHE A 198 -4.94 8.14 6.73
CA PHE A 198 -4.20 6.95 7.12
C PHE A 198 -2.71 7.09 6.88
N TYR A 199 -2.32 7.63 5.73
CA TYR A 199 -0.91 7.70 5.34
C TYR A 199 -0.61 8.91 4.44
N PRO A 200 -0.49 10.13 5.01
CA PRO A 200 -0.25 11.35 4.23
C PRO A 200 1.11 11.35 3.50
N GLN A 201 2.10 10.62 3.99
CA GLN A 201 3.46 10.59 3.44
C GLN A 201 3.51 9.98 2.03
N GLY A 202 2.57 9.08 1.70
CA GLY A 202 2.52 8.43 0.39
C GLY A 202 1.73 9.21 -0.67
N LEU A 203 1.22 10.41 -0.34
CA LEU A 203 0.50 11.27 -1.29
C LEU A 203 1.27 11.54 -2.58
N MET A 204 2.61 11.61 -2.50
CA MET A 204 3.45 11.76 -3.68
C MET A 204 3.18 10.66 -4.73
N LEU A 205 3.05 9.41 -4.29
CA LEU A 205 2.79 8.30 -5.18
C LEU A 205 1.39 8.40 -5.79
N VAL A 206 0.39 8.83 -5.00
CA VAL A 206 -0.96 9.10 -5.50
C VAL A 206 -0.93 10.20 -6.57
N TYR A 207 -0.18 11.28 -6.36
CA TYR A 207 -0.01 12.36 -7.35
C TYR A 207 0.63 11.83 -8.64
N ALA A 208 1.73 11.08 -8.53
CA ALA A 208 2.44 10.55 -9.68
C ALA A 208 1.56 9.57 -10.49
N MET A 209 0.84 8.67 -9.81
CA MET A 209 -0.10 7.76 -10.48
C MET A 209 -1.27 8.52 -11.13
N TYR A 210 -1.80 9.54 -10.46
CA TYR A 210 -2.89 10.35 -11.01
C TYR A 210 -2.46 11.14 -12.25
N ILE A 211 -1.26 11.75 -12.26
CA ILE A 211 -0.70 12.43 -13.42
C ILE A 211 -0.57 11.45 -14.60
N LEU A 212 -0.07 10.23 -14.36
CA LEU A 212 0.04 9.21 -15.39
C LEU A 212 -1.32 8.69 -15.86
N LEU A 213 -2.31 8.58 -14.97
CA LEU A 213 -3.68 8.26 -15.34
C LEU A 213 -4.26 9.34 -16.27
N ALA A 214 -4.15 10.61 -15.89
CA ALA A 214 -4.65 11.72 -16.72
C ALA A 214 -3.98 11.71 -18.10
N ALA A 215 -2.66 11.53 -18.16
CA ALA A 215 -1.92 11.39 -19.41
C ALA A 215 -2.41 10.17 -20.22
N TYR A 216 -2.54 9.01 -19.59
CA TYR A 216 -3.02 7.79 -20.24
C TYR A 216 -4.40 7.98 -20.86
N LEU A 217 -5.35 8.53 -20.10
CA LEU A 217 -6.72 8.74 -20.56
C LEU A 217 -6.78 9.74 -21.73
N ILE A 218 -5.95 10.80 -21.72
CA ILE A 218 -5.83 11.75 -22.84
C ILE A 218 -5.25 11.08 -24.09
N LEU A 219 -4.19 10.27 -23.93
CA LEU A 219 -3.54 9.56 -25.03
C LEU A 219 -4.48 8.50 -25.66
N GLU A 220 -5.26 7.82 -24.82
CA GLU A 220 -6.30 6.89 -25.25
C GLU A 220 -7.41 7.61 -26.01
N TYR A 221 -7.92 8.72 -25.48
CA TYR A 221 -8.95 9.53 -26.15
C TYR A 221 -8.49 10.08 -27.51
N LYS A 222 -7.21 10.49 -27.63
CA LYS A 222 -6.61 10.90 -28.91
C LYS A 222 -6.33 9.73 -29.86
N GLY A 223 -6.58 8.50 -29.45
CA GLY A 223 -6.35 7.29 -30.27
C GLY A 223 -4.88 6.93 -30.47
N LEU A 224 -3.95 7.56 -29.73
CA LEU A 224 -2.51 7.28 -29.76
C LEU A 224 -2.17 5.98 -29.04
N ILE A 225 -2.94 5.67 -27.99
CA ILE A 225 -2.89 4.39 -27.29
C ILE A 225 -4.24 3.71 -27.51
N ARG A 226 -4.21 2.48 -28.03
CA ARG A 226 -5.38 1.59 -28.08
C ARG A 226 -5.10 0.35 -27.24
N GLY A 227 -6.04 -0.03 -26.38
CA GLY A 227 -6.10 -1.29 -25.66
C GLY A 227 -7.28 -2.11 -26.15
N GLN A 228 -7.08 -3.41 -26.40
CA GLN A 228 -8.18 -4.30 -26.83
C GLN A 228 -9.17 -4.60 -25.70
N GLU A 229 -8.73 -4.44 -24.46
CA GLU A 229 -9.50 -4.80 -23.26
C GLU A 229 -10.21 -3.60 -22.62
N THR A 230 -9.96 -2.38 -23.12
CA THR A 230 -10.64 -1.19 -22.61
C THR A 230 -11.98 -1.03 -23.32
N LYS A 231 -13.06 -0.90 -22.54
CA LYS A 231 -14.36 -0.54 -23.10
C LYS A 231 -14.29 0.89 -23.61
N ALA A 232 -14.93 1.15 -24.74
CA ALA A 232 -15.24 2.52 -25.12
C ALA A 232 -16.03 3.16 -23.98
N PHE A 233 -15.70 4.40 -23.65
CA PHE A 233 -16.51 5.18 -22.74
C PHE A 233 -17.94 5.21 -23.29
N SER A 234 -18.88 4.57 -22.59
CA SER A 234 -20.31 4.57 -23.00
C SER A 234 -20.86 5.99 -23.11
N GLU A 235 -20.19 6.94 -22.44
CA GLU A 235 -20.41 8.39 -22.50
C GLU A 235 -19.08 9.13 -22.72
N GLY A 236 -18.30 8.73 -23.75
CA GLY A 236 -17.10 9.36 -24.33
C GLY A 236 -16.34 10.40 -23.50
N HIS A 237 -16.95 11.57 -23.37
CA HIS A 237 -16.38 12.79 -22.81
C HIS A 237 -16.59 12.88 -21.29
N PHE A 238 -17.73 12.40 -20.79
CA PHE A 238 -18.12 12.51 -19.40
C PHE A 238 -17.16 11.79 -18.46
N SER A 239 -16.77 10.57 -18.82
CA SER A 239 -15.99 9.72 -17.93
C SER A 239 -14.49 10.02 -17.99
N LEU A 240 -13.96 10.53 -19.12
CA LEU A 240 -12.60 11.09 -19.19
C LEU A 240 -12.51 12.37 -18.34
N TYR A 241 -13.27 13.40 -18.72
CA TYR A 241 -13.17 14.72 -18.09
C TYR A 241 -13.71 14.67 -16.66
N GLY A 242 -14.74 13.88 -16.39
CA GLY A 242 -15.25 13.63 -15.05
C GLY A 242 -14.23 12.95 -14.14
N SER A 243 -13.44 11.99 -14.64
CA SER A 243 -12.32 11.42 -13.85
C SER A 243 -11.29 12.49 -13.49
N ILE A 244 -10.86 13.30 -14.46
CA ILE A 244 -9.88 14.36 -14.23
C ILE A 244 -10.43 15.41 -13.25
N ILE A 245 -11.68 15.84 -13.41
CA ILE A 245 -12.30 16.83 -12.51
C ILE A 245 -12.43 16.25 -11.09
N LEU A 246 -13.05 15.08 -10.95
CA LEU A 246 -13.39 14.51 -9.65
C LEU A 246 -12.20 13.98 -8.87
N PHE A 247 -11.11 13.57 -9.52
CA PHE A 247 -9.88 13.15 -8.84
C PHE A 247 -8.96 14.31 -8.47
N SER A 248 -9.02 15.42 -9.22
CA SER A 248 -8.24 16.62 -8.89
C SER A 248 -8.67 17.22 -7.54
N ILE A 249 -9.97 17.24 -7.26
CA ILE A 249 -10.54 17.93 -6.07
C ILE A 249 -10.05 17.34 -4.73
N PRO A 250 -10.12 16.01 -4.49
CA PRO A 250 -9.55 15.41 -3.28
C PRO A 250 -8.06 15.74 -3.06
N LEU A 251 -7.30 15.87 -4.15
CA LEU A 251 -5.85 16.10 -4.13
C LEU A 251 -5.45 17.57 -3.90
N MET A 252 -6.41 18.50 -3.82
CA MET A 252 -6.15 19.91 -3.49
C MET A 252 -5.91 20.10 -1.98
N ILE A 253 -4.90 19.42 -1.43
CA ILE A 253 -4.68 19.27 0.02
C ILE A 253 -4.47 20.57 0.81
N THR A 254 -4.12 21.68 0.16
CA THR A 254 -4.01 22.99 0.82
C THR A 254 -5.37 23.61 1.12
N LEU A 255 -6.43 23.15 0.45
CA LEU A 255 -7.81 23.50 0.77
C LEU A 255 -8.31 22.65 1.93
N SER A 256 -9.13 23.26 2.79
CA SER A 256 -9.80 22.52 3.87
C SER A 256 -10.67 21.40 3.31
N ILE A 257 -10.87 20.34 4.10
CA ILE A 257 -11.65 19.17 3.65
C ILE A 257 -13.09 19.55 3.33
N GLU A 258 -13.69 20.49 4.08
CA GLU A 258 -15.05 20.98 3.90
C GLU A 258 -15.19 21.67 2.53
N ILE A 259 -14.25 22.53 2.17
CA ILE A 259 -14.22 23.20 0.86
C ILE A 259 -14.10 22.17 -0.26
N ARG A 260 -13.19 21.18 -0.12
CA ARG A 260 -13.03 20.13 -1.13
C ARG A 260 -14.31 19.29 -1.30
N ILE A 261 -15.01 18.95 -0.22
CA ILE A 261 -16.29 18.22 -0.28
C ILE A 261 -17.36 19.04 -0.99
N ILE A 262 -17.49 20.33 -0.68
CA ILE A 262 -18.47 21.21 -1.33
C ILE A 262 -18.19 21.29 -2.84
N ILE A 263 -16.94 21.56 -3.22
CA ILE A 263 -16.53 21.63 -4.64
C ILE A 263 -16.76 20.29 -5.34
N PHE A 264 -16.45 19.17 -4.67
CA PHE A 264 -16.68 17.83 -5.20
C PHE A 264 -18.16 17.57 -5.47
N MET A 265 -19.05 17.89 -4.51
CA MET A 265 -20.49 17.70 -4.67
C MET A 265 -21.06 18.60 -5.78
N MET A 266 -20.63 19.86 -5.86
CA MET A 266 -21.02 20.75 -6.95
C MET A 266 -20.57 20.22 -8.31
N ALA A 267 -19.31 19.80 -8.42
CA ALA A 267 -18.76 19.21 -9.64
C ALA A 267 -19.51 17.93 -10.03
N LEU A 268 -19.81 17.05 -9.06
CA LEU A 268 -20.54 15.81 -9.28
C LEU A 268 -21.97 16.08 -9.78
N VAL A 269 -22.70 17.01 -9.17
CA VAL A 269 -24.06 17.38 -9.61
C VAL A 269 -24.03 17.97 -11.02
N LEU A 270 -23.09 18.88 -11.30
CA LEU A 270 -22.93 19.48 -12.63
C LEU A 270 -22.65 18.41 -13.69
N LEU A 271 -21.74 17.49 -13.36
CA LEU A 271 -21.39 16.35 -14.18
C LEU A 271 -22.62 15.45 -14.44
N LEU A 272 -23.29 14.98 -13.40
CA LEU A 272 -24.45 14.08 -13.53
C LEU A 272 -25.64 14.73 -14.25
N SER A 273 -25.77 16.06 -14.17
CA SER A 273 -26.83 16.79 -14.86
C SER A 273 -26.67 16.82 -16.40
N LYS A 274 -25.50 16.45 -16.92
CA LYS A 274 -25.15 16.48 -18.36
C LYS A 274 -25.42 17.84 -19.03
N ARG A 275 -25.38 18.92 -18.26
CA ARG A 275 -25.67 20.28 -18.73
C ARG A 275 -24.53 20.95 -19.50
N LEU A 276 -23.32 20.39 -19.43
CA LEU A 276 -22.14 20.95 -20.07
C LEU A 276 -21.87 20.27 -21.42
N GLU A 277 -21.68 21.09 -22.46
CA GLU A 277 -21.13 20.62 -23.73
C GLU A 277 -19.67 20.16 -23.55
N GLU A 278 -19.20 19.28 -24.44
CA GLU A 278 -17.85 18.71 -24.39
C GLU A 278 -16.75 19.79 -24.35
N LYS A 279 -16.88 20.84 -25.17
CA LYS A 279 -15.91 21.94 -25.22
C LYS A 279 -15.70 22.55 -23.83
N TYR A 280 -16.78 22.77 -23.07
CA TYR A 280 -16.69 23.31 -21.72
C TYR A 280 -16.13 22.28 -20.73
N LEU A 281 -16.48 21.00 -20.87
CA LEU A 281 -15.90 19.93 -20.04
C LEU A 281 -14.37 19.84 -20.18
N ILE A 282 -13.82 20.06 -21.37
CA ILE A 282 -12.37 20.11 -21.59
C ILE A 282 -11.74 21.24 -20.78
N TYR A 283 -12.28 22.46 -20.88
CA TYR A 283 -11.76 23.61 -20.15
C TYR A 283 -11.92 23.43 -18.64
N THR A 284 -13.04 22.87 -18.18
CA THR A 284 -13.26 22.55 -16.77
C THR A 284 -12.25 21.51 -16.28
N ALA A 285 -12.01 20.43 -17.03
CA ALA A 285 -11.02 19.42 -16.67
C ALA A 285 -9.60 20.00 -16.61
N LEU A 286 -9.23 20.84 -17.58
CA LEU A 286 -7.94 21.55 -17.57
C LEU A 286 -7.81 22.47 -16.35
N PHE A 287 -8.86 23.25 -16.04
CA PHE A 287 -8.89 24.11 -14.87
C PHE A 287 -8.68 23.32 -13.57
N PHE A 288 -9.45 22.25 -13.37
CA PHE A 288 -9.32 21.41 -12.17
C PHE A 288 -7.97 20.71 -12.07
N PHE A 289 -7.41 20.25 -13.20
CA PHE A 289 -6.08 19.64 -13.22
C PHE A 289 -4.99 20.65 -12.84
N VAL A 290 -5.02 21.87 -13.39
CA VAL A 290 -4.09 22.95 -13.04
C VAL A 290 -4.26 23.38 -11.58
N ALA A 291 -5.51 23.53 -11.12
CA ALA A 291 -5.83 23.82 -9.73
C ALA A 291 -5.29 22.72 -8.80
N PHE A 292 -5.35 21.45 -9.19
CA PHE A 292 -4.71 20.34 -8.46
C PHE A 292 -3.20 20.53 -8.37
N LEU A 293 -2.51 20.88 -9.45
CA LEU A 293 -1.05 21.10 -9.40
C LEU A 293 -0.66 22.19 -8.39
N PHE A 294 -1.45 23.25 -8.32
CA PHE A 294 -1.24 24.38 -7.42
C PHE A 294 -1.69 24.07 -5.98
N PHE A 295 -2.97 23.80 -5.75
CA PHE A 295 -3.54 23.53 -4.42
C PHE A 295 -3.17 22.15 -3.86
N GLY A 296 -2.65 21.24 -4.68
CA GLY A 296 -2.01 20.01 -4.22
C GLY A 296 -0.56 20.21 -3.77
N ASN A 297 0.02 21.39 -4.02
CA ASN A 297 1.43 21.71 -3.80
C ASN A 297 2.38 20.65 -4.41
N VAL A 298 2.02 20.14 -5.59
CA VAL A 298 2.54 18.88 -6.15
C VAL A 298 4.05 18.93 -6.34
N PHE A 299 4.57 20.01 -6.96
CA PHE A 299 5.99 20.15 -7.23
C PHE A 299 6.83 20.21 -5.96
N THR A 300 6.40 20.99 -4.96
CA THR A 300 7.09 21.12 -3.68
C THR A 300 7.09 19.79 -2.92
N VAL A 301 5.95 19.08 -2.87
CA VAL A 301 5.83 17.79 -2.19
C VAL A 301 6.73 16.73 -2.85
N ILE A 302 6.74 16.67 -4.19
CA ILE A 302 7.60 15.73 -4.93
C ILE A 302 9.08 16.09 -4.72
N LEU A 303 9.45 17.33 -4.99
CA LEU A 303 10.85 17.76 -5.00
C LEU A 303 11.47 17.69 -3.59
N SER A 304 10.79 18.19 -2.57
CA SER A 304 11.30 18.17 -1.19
C SER A 304 11.60 16.75 -0.72
N LYS A 305 10.70 15.80 -0.99
CA LYS A 305 10.87 14.40 -0.60
C LYS A 305 11.98 13.71 -1.41
N VAL A 306 12.12 13.99 -2.70
CA VAL A 306 13.24 13.45 -3.49
C VAL A 306 14.56 14.01 -2.95
N LEU A 307 14.64 15.31 -2.69
CA LEU A 307 15.84 15.96 -2.16
C LEU A 307 16.20 15.46 -0.76
N ILE A 308 15.26 15.34 0.18
CA ILE A 308 15.53 14.83 1.55
C ILE A 308 16.16 13.43 1.54
N TYR A 309 15.89 12.60 0.53
CA TYR A 309 16.41 11.23 0.47
C TYR A 309 17.53 11.03 -0.56
N ALA A 310 17.75 12.00 -1.44
CA ALA A 310 18.86 12.01 -2.39
C ALA A 310 20.05 12.84 -1.87
N ASP A 311 19.76 13.92 -1.15
CA ASP A 311 20.75 14.79 -0.52
C ASP A 311 21.17 14.16 0.81
N ARG A 312 22.49 14.04 0.98
CA ARG A 312 23.15 13.49 2.18
C ARG A 312 24.11 14.54 2.75
N GLY A 313 23.75 15.81 2.58
CA GLY A 313 24.53 16.96 2.99
C GLY A 313 24.57 17.18 4.50
N VAL A 314 25.17 18.28 4.91
CA VAL A 314 25.10 18.79 6.28
C VAL A 314 24.09 19.93 6.25
N ALA A 315 23.14 19.95 7.18
CA ALA A 315 22.15 21.03 7.27
C ALA A 315 22.85 22.40 7.35
N ASP A 316 22.52 23.31 6.43
CA ASP A 316 23.14 24.62 6.36
C ASP A 316 22.49 25.57 7.38
N GLY A 317 23.26 25.93 8.41
CA GLY A 317 22.90 26.82 9.50
C GLY A 317 24.15 27.31 10.24
N SER A 318 24.00 28.25 11.19
CA SER A 318 25.14 28.79 11.96
C SER A 318 25.84 27.74 12.83
N LEU A 319 25.15 26.65 13.15
CA LEU A 319 25.67 25.44 13.79
C LEU A 319 25.44 24.26 12.86
N LYS A 320 26.47 23.42 12.70
CA LYS A 320 26.43 22.21 11.87
C LYS A 320 26.06 21.01 12.72
N PHE A 321 24.91 20.40 12.45
CA PHE A 321 24.48 19.15 13.07
C PHE A 321 24.60 18.00 12.07
N TYR A 322 24.87 16.79 12.55
CA TYR A 322 24.77 15.58 11.73
C TYR A 322 23.31 15.37 11.33
N GLU A 323 23.06 15.06 10.06
CA GLU A 323 21.71 14.76 9.59
C GLU A 323 21.22 13.43 10.17
N VAL A 324 20.08 13.47 10.85
CA VAL A 324 19.43 12.29 11.44
C VAL A 324 19.06 11.25 10.37
N VAL A 325 18.79 11.68 9.13
CA VAL A 325 18.50 10.76 8.01
C VAL A 325 19.66 9.78 7.77
N GLN A 326 20.90 10.17 8.10
CA GLN A 326 22.08 9.31 7.96
C GLN A 326 22.21 8.26 9.08
N THR A 327 21.57 8.49 10.24
CA THR A 327 21.57 7.54 11.37
C THR A 327 20.36 6.60 11.37
N VAL A 328 19.31 6.94 10.61
CA VAL A 328 18.13 6.08 10.43
C VAL A 328 18.47 4.89 9.53
N ARG A 329 18.47 3.68 10.13
CA ARG A 329 18.77 2.40 9.44
C ARG A 329 17.97 2.18 8.16
N GLU A 330 16.77 2.76 8.06
CA GLU A 330 15.86 2.58 6.93
C GLU A 330 16.16 3.44 5.69
N ALA A 331 16.99 4.48 5.81
CA ALA A 331 17.24 5.48 4.76
C ALA A 331 18.57 5.29 4.01
N GLY A 332 19.41 4.33 4.44
CA GLY A 332 20.70 4.05 3.80
C GLY A 332 20.58 3.35 2.44
N ALA A 333 21.50 3.64 1.51
CA ALA A 333 21.58 2.95 0.22
C ALA A 333 21.70 1.43 0.41
N ILE A 334 21.05 0.66 -0.47
CA ILE A 334 21.07 -0.80 -0.42
C ILE A 334 21.59 -1.42 -1.72
N PRO A 335 22.31 -2.55 -1.65
CA PRO A 335 22.69 -3.32 -2.83
C PRO A 335 21.48 -3.85 -3.60
N PHE A 336 21.66 -4.13 -4.89
CA PHE A 336 20.63 -4.73 -5.74
C PHE A 336 20.08 -6.04 -5.15
N GLU A 337 20.94 -6.89 -4.59
CA GLU A 337 20.51 -8.14 -3.94
C GLU A 337 19.53 -7.89 -2.80
N THR A 338 19.81 -6.91 -1.93
CA THR A 338 18.92 -6.55 -0.82
C THR A 338 17.60 -6.01 -1.35
N MET A 339 17.63 -5.11 -2.35
CA MET A 339 16.41 -4.64 -3.01
C MET A 339 15.60 -5.81 -3.59
N ALA A 340 16.27 -6.72 -4.29
CA ALA A 340 15.61 -7.82 -4.98
C ALA A 340 14.96 -8.82 -4.02
N ASN A 341 15.68 -9.21 -2.97
CA ASN A 341 15.14 -10.06 -1.91
C ASN A 341 13.97 -9.36 -1.21
N ARG A 342 14.07 -8.05 -0.97
CA ARG A 342 13.00 -7.27 -0.34
C ARG A 342 11.73 -7.15 -1.19
N ILE A 343 11.83 -7.05 -2.51
CA ILE A 343 10.68 -6.88 -3.42
C ILE A 343 10.04 -8.21 -3.81
N SER A 344 10.82 -9.26 -4.10
CA SER A 344 10.30 -10.52 -4.65
C SER A 344 10.86 -11.78 -3.99
N GLY A 345 11.58 -11.65 -2.86
CA GLY A 345 12.17 -12.78 -2.13
C GLY A 345 13.45 -13.35 -2.76
N SER A 346 13.80 -12.96 -3.99
CA SER A 346 15.03 -13.41 -4.66
C SER A 346 15.41 -12.50 -5.83
N GLN A 347 16.69 -12.51 -6.21
CA GLN A 347 17.18 -11.86 -7.44
C GLN A 347 16.45 -12.37 -8.69
N VAL A 348 16.26 -13.69 -8.79
CA VAL A 348 15.52 -14.32 -9.89
C VAL A 348 14.08 -13.82 -9.91
N GLY A 349 13.41 -13.75 -8.75
CA GLY A 349 12.04 -13.27 -8.63
C GLY A 349 11.85 -11.85 -9.16
N VAL A 350 12.76 -10.92 -8.85
CA VAL A 350 12.69 -9.55 -9.39
C VAL A 350 12.95 -9.51 -10.88
N ILE A 351 13.92 -10.26 -11.40
CA ILE A 351 14.21 -10.31 -12.83
C ILE A 351 12.97 -10.82 -13.60
N LEU A 352 12.35 -11.91 -13.14
CA LEU A 352 11.11 -12.43 -13.71
C LEU A 352 9.98 -11.41 -13.63
N SER A 353 9.86 -10.70 -12.50
CA SER A 353 8.84 -9.66 -12.32
C SER A 353 9.03 -8.48 -13.28
N LEU A 354 10.27 -8.04 -13.51
CA LEU A 354 10.58 -6.95 -14.45
C LEU A 354 10.29 -7.35 -15.90
N ILE A 355 10.72 -8.54 -16.33
CA ILE A 355 10.40 -9.08 -17.65
C ILE A 355 8.88 -9.22 -17.81
N GLY A 356 8.22 -9.78 -16.80
CA GLY A 356 6.78 -9.91 -16.75
C GLY A 356 6.04 -8.58 -16.85
N TYR A 357 6.58 -7.53 -16.21
CA TYR A 357 5.99 -6.20 -16.25
C TYR A 357 6.08 -5.59 -17.65
N VAL A 358 7.20 -5.78 -18.36
CA VAL A 358 7.34 -5.35 -19.76
C VAL A 358 6.26 -6.00 -20.63
N PHE A 359 6.08 -7.32 -20.54
CA PHE A 359 5.03 -8.01 -21.29
C PHE A 359 3.62 -7.59 -20.86
N LEU A 360 3.41 -7.38 -19.56
CA LEU A 360 2.15 -6.91 -19.01
C LEU A 360 1.78 -5.54 -19.57
N VAL A 361 2.72 -4.59 -19.63
CA VAL A 361 2.49 -3.25 -20.20
C VAL A 361 2.28 -3.31 -21.72
N MET A 362 3.03 -4.15 -22.44
CA MET A 362 2.88 -4.33 -23.88
C MET A 362 1.46 -4.75 -24.25
N ARG A 363 0.85 -5.65 -23.45
CA ARG A 363 -0.51 -6.13 -23.66
C ARG A 363 -1.58 -5.24 -23.01
N HIS A 364 -1.31 -4.77 -21.80
CA HIS A 364 -2.22 -3.97 -20.98
C HIS A 364 -1.60 -2.61 -20.66
N LYS A 365 -1.60 -1.71 -21.66
CA LYS A 365 -0.94 -0.40 -21.59
C LYS A 365 -1.35 0.47 -20.39
N ALA A 366 -2.53 0.23 -19.81
CA ALA A 366 -2.99 0.90 -18.59
C ALA A 366 -2.04 0.70 -17.40
N PHE A 367 -1.25 -0.38 -17.39
CA PHE A 367 -0.25 -0.63 -16.35
C PHE A 367 0.90 0.38 -16.36
N LEU A 368 1.02 1.26 -17.36
CA LEU A 368 1.90 2.45 -17.28
C LEU A 368 1.63 3.31 -16.04
N ILE A 369 0.39 3.29 -15.51
CA ILE A 369 0.02 3.98 -14.26
C ILE A 369 0.80 3.43 -13.05
N ALA A 370 1.30 2.19 -13.11
CA ALA A 370 2.08 1.55 -12.05
C ALA A 370 3.55 1.99 -12.01
N LEU A 371 4.04 2.70 -13.03
CA LEU A 371 5.44 3.13 -13.12
C LEU A 371 5.98 3.83 -11.86
N PRO A 372 5.24 4.71 -11.15
CA PRO A 372 5.73 5.35 -9.94
C PRO A 372 6.00 4.35 -8.81
N LEU A 373 5.20 3.29 -8.70
CA LEU A 373 5.37 2.24 -7.68
C LEU A 373 6.65 1.43 -7.93
N ILE A 374 6.92 1.09 -9.19
CA ILE A 374 8.16 0.41 -9.59
C ILE A 374 9.36 1.35 -9.45
N GLY A 375 9.21 2.60 -9.90
CA GLY A 375 10.25 3.62 -9.83
C GLY A 375 10.72 3.87 -8.40
N VAL A 376 9.79 3.97 -7.44
CA VAL A 376 10.15 4.10 -6.02
C VAL A 376 10.76 2.81 -5.47
N GLY A 377 10.32 1.63 -5.92
CA GLY A 377 10.98 0.37 -5.61
C GLY A 377 12.45 0.34 -6.04
N VAL A 378 12.77 0.80 -7.25
CA VAL A 378 14.16 0.90 -7.74
C VAL A 378 14.92 2.01 -7.03
N PHE A 379 14.27 3.14 -6.76
CA PHE A 379 14.84 4.26 -6.00
C PHE A 379 15.31 3.84 -4.61
N SER A 380 14.77 2.75 -4.04
CA SER A 380 15.24 2.21 -2.75
C SER A 380 16.74 1.91 -2.70
N MET A 381 17.39 1.61 -3.84
CA MET A 381 18.85 1.44 -3.90
C MET A 381 19.60 2.70 -3.48
N ILE A 382 18.98 3.87 -3.63
CA ILE A 382 19.53 5.19 -3.28
C ILE A 382 18.90 5.72 -1.99
N GLY A 383 17.56 5.75 -1.93
CA GLY A 383 16.77 6.36 -0.85
C GLY A 383 16.42 5.43 0.31
N GLY A 384 16.84 4.16 0.24
CA GLY A 384 16.77 3.20 1.34
C GLY A 384 15.63 2.20 1.31
N LEU A 385 15.77 1.19 2.18
CA LEU A 385 14.99 -0.04 2.18
C LEU A 385 13.48 0.16 2.34
N ARG A 386 13.02 1.24 2.98
CA ARG A 386 11.59 1.48 3.20
C ARG A 386 10.78 1.67 1.91
N PHE A 387 11.45 2.03 0.81
CA PHE A 387 10.78 2.25 -0.48
C PHE A 387 10.51 0.95 -1.26
N THR A 388 11.18 -0.16 -0.91
CA THR A 388 10.98 -1.46 -1.59
C THR A 388 9.53 -1.95 -1.53
N VAL A 389 8.82 -1.61 -0.46
CA VAL A 389 7.47 -2.11 -0.16
C VAL A 389 6.43 -1.74 -1.23
N TYR A 390 6.58 -0.57 -1.88
CA TYR A 390 5.59 -0.08 -2.84
C TYR A 390 5.59 -0.85 -4.17
N ALA A 391 6.72 -1.48 -4.52
CA ALA A 391 6.82 -2.27 -5.75
C ALA A 391 6.30 -3.71 -5.59
N VAL A 392 6.15 -4.20 -4.35
CA VAL A 392 5.82 -5.60 -4.05
C VAL A 392 4.57 -6.10 -4.80
N PRO A 393 3.39 -5.44 -4.72
CA PRO A 393 2.18 -5.98 -5.34
C PRO A 393 2.26 -6.01 -6.87
N VAL A 394 2.87 -4.98 -7.47
CA VAL A 394 3.07 -4.88 -8.92
C VAL A 394 4.06 -5.93 -9.39
N ALA A 395 5.16 -6.14 -8.66
CA ALA A 395 6.14 -7.17 -8.96
C ALA A 395 5.51 -8.56 -8.88
N ALA A 396 4.74 -8.86 -7.83
CA ALA A 396 4.05 -10.14 -7.69
C ALA A 396 3.09 -10.40 -8.87
N LEU A 397 2.22 -9.44 -9.22
CA LEU A 397 1.34 -9.57 -10.39
C LEU A 397 2.11 -9.80 -11.69
N SER A 398 3.18 -9.06 -11.89
CA SER A 398 4.00 -9.12 -13.10
C SER A 398 4.77 -10.44 -13.21
N GLY A 399 5.32 -10.94 -12.10
CA GLY A 399 5.99 -12.23 -12.04
C GLY A 399 5.04 -13.38 -12.38
N ILE A 400 3.84 -13.41 -11.76
CA ILE A 400 2.83 -14.43 -12.07
C ILE A 400 2.31 -14.29 -13.51
N TYR A 401 2.16 -13.06 -14.03
CA TYR A 401 1.81 -12.84 -15.42
C TYR A 401 2.81 -13.46 -16.40
N LEU A 402 4.11 -13.34 -16.13
CA LEU A 402 5.14 -14.02 -16.92
C LEU A 402 5.01 -15.55 -16.85
N LEU A 403 4.72 -16.10 -15.67
CA LEU A 403 4.49 -17.55 -15.52
C LEU A 403 3.31 -18.03 -16.36
N TYR A 404 2.25 -17.21 -16.50
CA TYR A 404 1.13 -17.51 -17.39
C TYR A 404 1.54 -17.54 -18.86
N ILE A 405 2.36 -16.57 -19.31
CA ILE A 405 2.90 -16.55 -20.68
C ILE A 405 3.73 -17.81 -20.94
N ILE A 406 4.65 -18.15 -20.03
CA ILE A 406 5.48 -19.36 -20.16
C ILE A 406 4.61 -20.62 -20.13
N GLY A 407 3.61 -20.66 -19.26
CA GLY A 407 2.65 -21.76 -19.19
C GLY A 407 1.86 -21.94 -20.50
N ASP A 408 1.49 -20.86 -21.18
CA ASP A 408 0.85 -20.92 -22.50
C ASP A 408 1.81 -21.39 -23.61
N LEU A 409 3.10 -21.07 -23.51
CA LEU A 409 4.13 -21.64 -24.39
C LEU A 409 4.29 -23.15 -24.17
N ILE A 410 4.40 -23.60 -22.91
CA ILE A 410 4.48 -25.02 -22.54
C ILE A 410 3.25 -25.77 -23.07
N LYS A 411 2.06 -25.22 -22.87
CA LYS A 411 0.80 -25.77 -23.39
C LYS A 411 0.86 -26.03 -24.89
N THR A 412 1.44 -25.10 -25.64
CA THR A 412 1.54 -25.18 -27.10
C THR A 412 2.54 -26.26 -27.55
N SER A 413 3.55 -26.55 -26.74
CA SER A 413 4.55 -27.60 -27.02
C SER A 413 4.07 -29.03 -26.71
N VAL A 414 3.06 -29.20 -25.85
CA VAL A 414 2.53 -30.53 -25.48
C VAL A 414 1.61 -31.06 -26.60
N LYS A 415 1.95 -32.23 -27.17
CA LYS A 415 1.18 -32.83 -28.27
C LYS A 415 -0.15 -33.43 -27.82
N ASP A 416 -0.19 -34.04 -26.64
CA ASP A 416 -1.38 -34.71 -26.12
C ASP A 416 -2.38 -33.69 -25.55
N GLU A 417 -3.53 -33.55 -26.21
CA GLU A 417 -4.62 -32.66 -25.83
C GLU A 417 -5.09 -32.84 -24.38
N LYS A 418 -5.01 -34.05 -23.84
CA LYS A 418 -5.42 -34.34 -22.46
C LYS A 418 -4.50 -33.66 -21.45
N PHE A 419 -3.20 -33.55 -21.75
CA PHE A 419 -2.20 -33.02 -20.84
C PHE A 419 -1.90 -31.53 -21.02
N LYS A 420 -2.26 -30.92 -22.15
CA LYS A 420 -1.99 -29.50 -22.46
C LYS A 420 -2.31 -28.53 -21.31
N ASN A 421 -3.56 -28.56 -20.82
CA ASN A 421 -3.98 -27.66 -19.73
C ASN A 421 -3.36 -28.05 -18.39
N LEU A 422 -3.21 -29.37 -18.13
CA LEU A 422 -2.57 -29.85 -16.91
C LEU A 422 -1.12 -29.35 -16.81
N SER A 423 -0.34 -29.48 -17.89
CA SER A 423 1.06 -29.02 -17.93
C SER A 423 1.18 -27.51 -17.70
N LYS A 424 0.30 -26.70 -18.29
CA LYS A 424 0.24 -25.25 -18.04
C LYS A 424 0.05 -24.94 -16.56
N TYR A 425 -1.03 -25.44 -15.96
CA TYR A 425 -1.37 -25.08 -14.59
C TYR A 425 -0.45 -25.75 -13.56
N ALA A 426 0.02 -26.96 -13.81
CA ALA A 426 1.04 -27.61 -12.99
C ALA A 426 2.32 -26.77 -12.96
N PHE A 427 2.80 -26.29 -14.12
CA PHE A 427 3.94 -25.38 -14.17
C PHE A 427 3.67 -24.08 -13.39
N ILE A 428 2.54 -23.41 -13.64
CA ILE A 428 2.21 -22.14 -12.98
C ILE A 428 2.16 -22.31 -11.46
N VAL A 429 1.52 -23.37 -10.95
CA VAL A 429 1.41 -23.63 -9.50
C VAL A 429 2.78 -23.95 -8.90
N LEU A 430 3.56 -24.84 -9.51
CA LEU A 430 4.90 -25.20 -9.02
C LEU A 430 5.87 -24.01 -9.06
N ALA A 431 5.86 -23.23 -10.14
CA ALA A 431 6.70 -22.04 -10.26
C ALA A 431 6.27 -20.94 -9.28
N THR A 432 4.96 -20.77 -9.03
CA THR A 432 4.47 -19.86 -7.98
C THR A 432 4.93 -20.31 -6.61
N ALA A 433 4.83 -21.61 -6.29
CA ALA A 433 5.32 -22.15 -5.03
C ALA A 433 6.84 -21.93 -4.87
N ALA A 434 7.62 -22.07 -5.94
CA ALA A 434 9.05 -21.78 -5.95
C ALA A 434 9.37 -20.28 -5.68
N LEU A 435 8.54 -19.35 -6.18
CA LEU A 435 8.67 -17.92 -5.88
C LEU A 435 8.23 -17.57 -4.45
N ILE A 436 7.25 -18.29 -3.90
CA ILE A 436 6.77 -18.13 -2.52
C ILE A 436 7.81 -18.64 -1.51
N TYR A 437 8.48 -19.74 -1.81
CA TYR A 437 9.43 -20.42 -0.91
C TYR A 437 10.43 -19.50 -0.20
N PRO A 438 11.25 -18.67 -0.89
CA PRO A 438 12.23 -17.82 -0.21
C PRO A 438 11.60 -16.74 0.69
N ASN A 439 10.35 -16.38 0.46
CA ASN A 439 9.62 -15.46 1.34
C ASN A 439 9.19 -16.17 2.63
N ILE A 440 8.74 -17.42 2.56
CA ILE A 440 8.44 -18.24 3.75
C ILE A 440 9.72 -18.50 4.56
N THR A 441 10.83 -18.85 3.91
CA THR A 441 12.13 -19.04 4.60
C THR A 441 12.54 -17.80 5.37
N HIS A 442 12.36 -16.61 4.78
CA HIS A 442 12.65 -15.36 5.46
C HIS A 442 11.73 -15.09 6.64
N ILE A 443 10.43 -15.34 6.51
CA ILE A 443 9.47 -15.19 7.61
C ILE A 443 9.86 -16.08 8.79
N GLN A 444 10.31 -17.31 8.52
CA GLN A 444 10.79 -18.24 9.53
C GLN A 444 12.06 -17.76 10.24
N GLY A 445 12.94 -17.05 9.52
CA GLY A 445 14.19 -16.48 10.06
C GLY A 445 14.06 -15.06 10.60
N TYR A 446 12.99 -14.32 10.29
CA TYR A 446 12.78 -12.93 10.68
C TYR A 446 12.16 -12.84 12.07
N LEU A 447 12.93 -13.30 13.05
CA LEU A 447 12.56 -13.39 14.46
C LEU A 447 12.98 -12.14 15.23
N VAL A 448 12.38 -11.00 14.87
CA VAL A 448 12.66 -9.70 15.51
C VAL A 448 12.12 -9.69 16.95
N PRO A 449 12.89 -9.24 17.96
CA PRO A 449 12.38 -9.12 19.33
C PRO A 449 11.38 -7.97 19.46
N THR A 450 10.68 -7.91 20.60
CA THR A 450 9.90 -6.73 21.00
C THR A 450 10.81 -5.52 21.23
N VAL A 451 10.27 -4.31 21.15
CA VAL A 451 11.07 -3.06 21.29
C VAL A 451 11.76 -2.99 22.65
N LEU A 452 11.00 -3.33 23.69
CA LEU A 452 11.46 -3.46 25.06
C LEU A 452 11.30 -4.91 25.51
N ASN A 453 12.09 -5.31 26.49
CA ASN A 453 11.87 -6.52 27.27
C ASN A 453 11.12 -6.19 28.57
N LYS A 454 10.58 -7.23 29.21
CA LYS A 454 9.76 -7.12 30.42
C LYS A 454 10.49 -6.41 31.57
N THR A 455 11.80 -6.59 31.70
CA THR A 455 12.59 -5.92 32.75
C THR A 455 12.64 -4.42 32.50
N GLU A 456 12.88 -4.00 31.25
CA GLU A 456 12.87 -2.58 30.86
C GLU A 456 11.50 -1.95 31.12
N VAL A 457 10.42 -2.63 30.76
CA VAL A 457 9.06 -2.13 31.05
C VAL A 457 8.80 -2.02 32.55
N ASN A 458 9.25 -2.98 33.36
CA ASN A 458 9.11 -2.87 34.82
C ASN A 458 9.86 -1.66 35.40
N ASP A 459 10.98 -1.26 34.79
CA ASP A 459 11.69 -0.05 35.21
C ASP A 459 10.95 1.23 34.77
N LEU A 460 10.29 1.21 33.61
CA LEU A 460 9.40 2.31 33.20
C LEU A 460 8.15 2.42 34.08
N VAL A 461 7.60 1.30 34.55
CA VAL A 461 6.49 1.30 35.52
C VAL A 461 6.92 1.95 36.83
N LYS A 462 8.11 1.62 37.35
CA LYS A 462 8.64 2.30 38.54
C LYS A 462 8.88 3.79 38.29
N LEU A 463 9.30 4.16 37.07
CA LEU A 463 9.48 5.56 36.69
C LEU A 463 8.13 6.30 36.69
N ASP A 464 7.08 5.70 36.15
CA ASP A 464 5.70 6.25 36.15
C ASP A 464 5.16 6.46 37.59
N GLU A 465 5.53 5.58 38.53
CA GLU A 465 5.19 5.74 39.95
C GLU A 465 5.94 6.89 40.66
N MET A 466 7.11 7.29 40.14
CA MET A 466 7.99 8.28 40.78
C MET A 466 7.99 9.66 40.10
N ALA A 467 7.68 9.71 38.80
CA ALA A 467 7.69 10.92 37.98
C ALA A 467 6.29 11.55 37.89
N SER A 468 6.24 12.79 37.44
CA SER A 468 5.02 13.50 37.08
C SER A 468 4.96 13.76 35.58
N GLU A 469 3.77 14.04 35.05
CA GLU A 469 3.57 14.38 33.62
C GLU A 469 4.37 15.63 33.16
N LYS A 470 4.96 16.39 34.08
CA LYS A 470 5.77 17.58 33.81
C LYS A 470 7.28 17.31 33.82
N ASP A 471 7.70 16.12 34.24
CA ASP A 471 9.10 15.74 34.28
C ASP A 471 9.59 15.29 32.91
N TYR A 472 10.90 15.45 32.67
CA TYR A 472 11.55 15.04 31.43
C TYR A 472 12.62 14.00 31.71
N THR A 473 12.54 12.88 31.00
CA THR A 473 13.57 11.83 31.00
C THR A 473 14.48 12.03 29.80
N LEU A 474 15.76 12.34 30.06
CA LEU A 474 16.76 12.41 28.99
C LEU A 474 17.12 10.99 28.53
N THR A 475 16.88 10.72 27.25
CA THR A 475 17.15 9.42 26.65
C THR A 475 17.65 9.58 25.21
N TRP A 476 18.08 8.47 24.61
CA TRP A 476 18.22 8.39 23.17
C TRP A 476 16.85 8.36 22.50
N TRP A 477 16.73 8.98 21.32
CA TRP A 477 15.44 9.19 20.66
C TRP A 477 14.69 7.88 20.34
N ASP A 478 15.40 6.76 20.15
CA ASP A 478 14.80 5.43 19.92
C ASP A 478 13.84 5.02 21.05
N TYR A 479 14.11 5.45 22.29
CA TYR A 479 13.28 5.12 23.46
C TYR A 479 12.22 6.18 23.76
N GLY A 480 12.16 7.29 22.99
CA GLY A 480 11.28 8.41 23.30
C GLY A 480 9.78 8.12 23.10
N TYR A 481 9.42 7.11 22.30
CA TYR A 481 8.01 6.70 22.17
C TYR A 481 7.60 5.63 23.18
N PRO A 482 8.44 4.61 23.49
CA PRO A 482 8.13 3.66 24.56
C PRO A 482 8.10 4.24 25.98
N ILE A 483 8.96 5.23 26.29
CA ILE A 483 8.93 6.03 27.53
C ILE A 483 7.78 7.03 27.44
#